data_AF-A0A174UND3-F1
#
_entry.id   AF-A0A174UND3-F1
#
_cell.length_a   1.000
_cell.length_b   1.000
_cell.length_c   1.000
_cell.angle_alpha   90.00
_cell.angle_beta   90.00
_cell.angle_gamma   90.00
#
_symmetry.space_group_name_H-M   'P 1'
#
loop_
_entity.id
_entity.type
_entity.pdbx_description
1 polymer ?
#
loop_
_entity_poly.entity_id
_entity_poly.type
_entity_poly.pdbx_seq_one_letter_code
_entity_poly.pdbx_strand_id
1 'polypeptide(L)'
;MALEPKQLVYQGTFGKEDNPLPKVKYEDIPKERRKKLHRKRLYNVVPEEFEEWLAVELDFNKYRYISEGIDFEHTKKRLADEEDQKSLAQYYRAEYNHMQKFAIWEEEHLTPLVKELTGMAKSNPQYDCHFLYKLERQKLVCMEAYLSHSRVADASGEYVGKKWLVLCINLLDYILEYKEIIKAQIKRMNLRNLHGLVDAYTIQQFKKEKYAKKDRQCMKTFHGKDIYVRKMERLYHLIRLYKTRFWWE
;
A
#
# COMPACT_ATOMS: atom_id res chain seq x y z
N MET A 1 -9.03 -22.73 10.17
CA MET A 1 -10.06 -22.44 9.14
C MET A 1 -9.38 -21.64 8.05
N ALA A 2 -9.15 -22.26 6.89
CA ALA A 2 -8.55 -21.59 5.74
C ALA A 2 -9.58 -20.60 5.19
N LEU A 3 -9.34 -19.32 5.40
CA LEU A 3 -10.13 -18.23 4.81
C LEU A 3 -9.62 -18.06 3.38
N GLU A 4 -10.53 -18.18 2.42
CA GLU A 4 -10.19 -18.03 1.01
C GLU A 4 -9.50 -16.67 0.79
N PRO A 5 -8.35 -16.67 0.08
CA PRO A 5 -7.72 -15.42 -0.32
C PRO A 5 -8.72 -14.70 -1.20
N LYS A 6 -9.09 -13.48 -0.81
CA LYS A 6 -9.80 -12.57 -1.70
C LYS A 6 -8.94 -12.57 -2.99
N GLN A 7 -9.51 -13.06 -4.09
CA GLN A 7 -8.86 -13.10 -5.39
C GLN A 7 -8.58 -11.67 -5.84
N LEU A 8 -7.31 -11.31 -6.06
CA LEU A 8 -7.04 -10.14 -6.88
C LEU A 8 -7.85 -10.33 -8.16
N VAL A 9 -8.77 -9.40 -8.40
CA VAL A 9 -9.75 -9.40 -9.47
C VAL A 9 -9.03 -9.14 -10.78
N TYR A 10 -8.16 -10.08 -11.16
CA TYR A 10 -7.65 -10.26 -12.51
C TYR A 10 -8.02 -11.64 -13.06
N GLN A 11 -8.67 -12.48 -12.25
CA GLN A 11 -9.37 -13.67 -12.72
C GLN A 11 -10.81 -13.66 -12.21
N GLY A 12 -11.74 -13.31 -13.10
CA GLY A 12 -13.10 -13.84 -13.08
C GLY A 12 -14.09 -13.22 -12.10
N THR A 13 -14.50 -11.97 -12.30
CA THR A 13 -15.88 -11.59 -11.95
C THR A 13 -16.90 -12.03 -12.99
N PHE A 14 -16.44 -12.56 -14.12
CA PHE A 14 -17.28 -13.17 -15.14
C PHE A 14 -17.38 -14.66 -14.84
N GLY A 15 -18.60 -15.17 -14.63
CA GLY A 15 -18.84 -16.60 -14.74
C GLY A 15 -18.43 -17.06 -16.14
N LYS A 16 -18.14 -18.36 -16.32
CA LYS A 16 -17.82 -18.93 -17.65
C LYS A 16 -18.89 -18.63 -18.72
N GLU A 17 -20.09 -18.21 -18.29
CA GLU A 17 -21.25 -17.92 -19.13
C GLU A 17 -21.54 -16.42 -19.33
N ASP A 18 -20.87 -15.52 -18.61
CA ASP A 18 -21.12 -14.08 -18.75
C ASP A 18 -20.37 -13.51 -19.96
N ASN A 19 -21.08 -12.86 -20.88
CA ASN A 19 -20.47 -12.18 -22.03
C ASN A 19 -19.90 -10.81 -21.59
N PRO A 20 -18.58 -10.61 -21.61
CA PRO A 20 -17.96 -9.36 -21.18
C PRO A 20 -17.99 -8.26 -22.26
N LEU A 21 -18.40 -8.59 -23.49
CA LEU A 21 -18.44 -7.62 -24.57
C LEU A 21 -19.45 -6.50 -24.30
N PRO A 22 -19.27 -5.32 -24.91
CA PRO A 22 -20.20 -4.21 -24.76
C PRO A 22 -21.60 -4.58 -25.27
N LYS A 23 -22.62 -4.03 -24.62
CA LYS A 23 -24.03 -4.19 -25.01
C LYS A 23 -24.39 -3.39 -26.27
N VAL A 24 -23.54 -2.43 -26.65
CA VAL A 24 -23.71 -1.53 -27.79
C VAL A 24 -22.61 -1.81 -28.80
N LYS A 25 -22.93 -1.80 -30.10
CA LYS A 25 -21.92 -1.93 -31.15
C LYS A 25 -21.26 -0.59 -31.45
N TYR A 26 -19.99 -0.61 -31.81
CA TYR A 26 -19.23 0.59 -32.16
C TYR A 26 -19.87 1.37 -33.30
N GLU A 27 -20.41 0.67 -34.31
CA GLU A 27 -21.03 1.24 -35.50
C GLU A 27 -22.26 2.10 -35.17
N ASP A 28 -22.99 1.74 -34.12
CA ASP A 28 -24.24 2.38 -33.70
C ASP A 28 -23.98 3.71 -32.95
N ILE A 29 -22.75 3.97 -32.51
CA ILE A 29 -22.39 5.18 -31.76
C ILE A 29 -22.11 6.33 -32.75
N PRO A 30 -22.67 7.54 -32.58
CA PRO A 30 -22.36 8.67 -33.46
C PRO A 30 -20.86 9.04 -33.48
N LYS A 31 -20.29 9.35 -34.65
CA LYS A 31 -18.83 9.63 -34.81
C LYS A 31 -18.29 10.70 -33.84
N GLU A 32 -19.04 11.78 -33.62
CA GLU A 32 -18.64 12.84 -32.69
C GLU A 32 -18.65 12.40 -31.23
N ARG A 33 -19.53 11.45 -30.88
CA ARG A 33 -19.60 10.85 -29.53
C ARG A 33 -18.41 9.91 -29.29
N ARG A 34 -18.00 9.13 -30.29
CA ARG A 34 -16.82 8.24 -30.20
C ARG A 34 -15.55 9.00 -29.82
N LYS A 35 -15.28 10.13 -30.48
CA LYS A 35 -14.11 10.98 -30.18
C LYS A 35 -14.12 11.50 -28.75
N LYS A 36 -15.29 11.87 -28.22
CA LYS A 36 -15.43 12.34 -26.84
C LYS A 36 -15.19 11.21 -25.84
N LEU A 37 -15.77 10.03 -26.09
CA LEU A 37 -15.61 8.86 -25.23
C LEU A 37 -14.15 8.40 -25.16
N HIS A 38 -13.46 8.27 -26.29
CA HIS A 38 -12.05 7.84 -26.30
C HIS A 38 -11.11 8.79 -25.55
N ARG A 39 -11.44 10.09 -25.47
CA ARG A 39 -10.66 11.06 -24.67
C ARG A 39 -10.90 10.94 -23.17
N LYS A 40 -11.97 10.27 -22.74
CA LYS A 40 -12.26 10.06 -21.31
C LYS A 40 -11.37 8.95 -20.78
N ARG A 41 -10.70 9.25 -19.67
CA ARG A 41 -10.08 8.21 -18.84
C ARG A 41 -11.18 7.43 -18.11
N LEU A 42 -10.95 6.15 -17.85
CA LEU A 42 -11.93 5.23 -17.28
C LEU A 42 -12.60 5.77 -16.00
N TYR A 43 -11.85 6.41 -15.11
CA TYR A 43 -12.39 6.98 -13.85
C TYR A 43 -13.34 8.19 -14.05
N ASN A 44 -13.39 8.78 -15.25
CA ASN A 44 -14.31 9.87 -15.60
C ASN A 44 -15.54 9.38 -16.40
N VAL A 45 -15.66 8.08 -16.62
CA VAL A 45 -16.78 7.48 -17.34
C VAL A 45 -17.94 7.32 -16.37
N VAL A 46 -19.12 7.85 -16.72
CA VAL A 46 -20.34 7.66 -15.91
C VAL A 46 -21.02 6.33 -16.26
N PRO A 47 -21.82 5.74 -15.36
CA PRO A 47 -22.43 4.42 -15.57
C PRO A 47 -23.21 4.30 -16.90
N GLU A 48 -23.90 5.35 -17.31
CA GLU A 48 -24.72 5.39 -18.53
C GLU A 48 -23.88 5.38 -19.81
N GLU A 49 -22.63 5.84 -19.74
CA GLU A 49 -21.71 5.91 -20.88
C GLU A 49 -20.80 4.68 -20.97
N PHE A 50 -20.72 3.87 -19.92
CA PHE A 50 -19.70 2.82 -19.80
C PHE A 50 -19.73 1.81 -20.96
N GLU A 51 -20.92 1.35 -21.37
CA GLU A 51 -21.05 0.38 -22.46
C GLU A 51 -20.59 0.95 -23.82
N GLU A 52 -20.86 2.23 -24.09
CA GLU A 52 -20.40 2.90 -25.30
C GLU A 52 -18.90 3.20 -25.24
N TRP A 53 -18.39 3.61 -24.08
CA TRP A 53 -16.97 3.83 -23.85
C TRP A 53 -16.19 2.54 -24.09
N LEU A 54 -16.68 1.42 -23.55
CA LEU A 54 -16.07 0.10 -23.73
C LEU A 54 -16.04 -0.30 -25.21
N ALA A 55 -17.14 -0.11 -25.95
CA ALA A 55 -17.17 -0.39 -27.38
C ALA A 55 -16.16 0.44 -28.18
N VAL A 56 -16.00 1.72 -27.84
CA VAL A 56 -15.01 2.61 -28.47
C VAL A 56 -13.58 2.18 -28.14
N GLU A 57 -13.31 1.81 -26.89
CA GLU A 57 -11.97 1.43 -26.46
C GLU A 57 -11.53 0.07 -27.04
N LEU A 58 -12.46 -0.87 -27.18
CA LEU A 58 -12.22 -2.14 -27.84
C LEU A 58 -11.94 -1.98 -29.35
N ASP A 59 -12.68 -1.11 -30.05
CA ASP A 59 -12.42 -0.82 -31.46
C ASP A 59 -11.05 -0.12 -31.65
N PHE A 60 -10.68 0.77 -30.74
CA PHE A 60 -9.38 1.44 -30.78
C PHE A 60 -8.21 0.46 -30.56
N ASN A 61 -8.41 -0.55 -29.71
CA ASN A 61 -7.43 -1.58 -29.38
C ASN A 61 -7.59 -2.88 -30.20
N LYS A 62 -8.31 -2.84 -31.33
CA LYS A 62 -8.56 -4.03 -32.16
C LYS A 62 -7.34 -4.59 -32.88
N TYR A 63 -6.22 -3.88 -32.89
CA TYR A 63 -4.97 -4.35 -33.47
C TYR A 63 -3.96 -4.68 -32.39
N ARG A 64 -3.46 -5.92 -32.37
CA ARG A 64 -2.38 -6.34 -31.49
C ARG A 64 -1.07 -6.47 -32.25
N TYR A 65 0.01 -6.07 -31.60
CA TYR A 65 1.36 -6.32 -32.08
C TYR A 65 1.75 -7.77 -31.81
N ILE A 66 2.23 -8.46 -32.85
CA ILE A 66 2.85 -9.78 -32.73
C ILE A 66 4.35 -9.54 -32.57
N SER A 67 4.95 -10.13 -31.53
CA SER A 67 6.39 -10.28 -31.44
C SER A 67 6.81 -11.56 -32.16
N GLU A 68 7.66 -11.44 -33.18
CA GLU A 68 8.33 -12.58 -33.82
C GLU A 68 9.82 -12.55 -33.47
N GLY A 69 10.41 -13.71 -33.13
CA GLY A 69 11.83 -13.84 -32.82
C GLY A 69 12.20 -13.60 -31.35
N ILE A 70 13.49 -13.80 -31.04
CA ILE A 70 14.06 -13.68 -29.67
C ILE A 70 14.13 -12.22 -29.20
N ASP A 71 14.16 -11.28 -30.15
CA ASP A 71 14.39 -9.85 -29.88
C ASP A 71 13.09 -9.04 -29.71
N PHE A 72 11.92 -9.68 -29.68
CA PHE A 72 10.61 -9.04 -29.47
C PHE A 72 10.34 -7.83 -30.38
N GLU A 73 10.80 -7.85 -31.63
CA GLU A 73 10.50 -6.76 -32.57
C GLU A 73 8.99 -6.76 -32.92
N HIS A 74 8.28 -5.73 -32.48
CA HIS A 74 6.85 -5.53 -32.72
C HIS A 74 6.57 -4.98 -34.13
N THR A 75 6.87 -5.75 -35.17
CA THR A 75 6.79 -5.29 -36.57
C THR A 75 5.47 -5.58 -37.26
N LYS A 76 4.69 -6.57 -36.80
CA LYS A 76 3.43 -6.99 -37.44
C LYS A 76 2.22 -6.74 -36.53
N LYS A 77 1.13 -6.22 -37.11
CA LYS A 77 -0.17 -6.07 -36.46
C LYS A 77 -1.13 -7.14 -36.95
N ARG A 78 -1.81 -7.83 -36.03
CA ARG A 78 -2.99 -8.65 -36.35
C ARG A 78 -4.25 -8.04 -35.76
N LEU A 79 -5.38 -8.37 -36.37
CA LEU A 79 -6.67 -8.13 -35.74
C LEU A 79 -6.76 -9.02 -34.49
N ALA A 80 -7.17 -8.44 -33.37
CA ALA A 80 -7.49 -9.17 -32.15
C ALA A 80 -8.65 -10.13 -32.45
N ASP A 81 -8.50 -11.39 -32.06
CA ASP A 81 -9.58 -12.36 -32.12
C ASP A 81 -10.63 -12.09 -31.04
N GLU A 82 -11.72 -12.84 -31.06
CA GLU A 82 -12.83 -12.65 -30.12
C GLU A 82 -12.40 -12.90 -28.67
N GLU A 83 -11.46 -13.83 -28.44
CA GLU A 83 -10.94 -14.13 -27.11
C GLU A 83 -10.09 -12.97 -26.57
N ASP A 84 -9.22 -12.39 -27.41
CA ASP A 84 -8.45 -11.19 -27.10
C ASP A 84 -9.34 -10.01 -26.73
N GLN A 85 -10.44 -9.82 -27.47
CA GLN A 85 -11.44 -8.77 -27.22
C GLN A 85 -12.21 -9.03 -25.92
N LYS A 86 -12.64 -10.27 -25.67
CA LYS A 86 -13.29 -10.66 -24.42
C LYS A 86 -12.39 -10.44 -23.22
N SER A 87 -11.11 -10.82 -23.30
CA SER A 87 -10.13 -10.63 -22.23
C SER A 87 -9.94 -9.15 -21.90
N LEU A 88 -9.78 -8.30 -22.92
CA LEU A 88 -9.64 -6.86 -22.73
C LEU A 88 -10.92 -6.23 -22.15
N ALA A 89 -12.09 -6.69 -22.60
CA ALA A 89 -13.37 -6.22 -22.09
C ALA A 89 -13.57 -6.61 -20.61
N GLN A 90 -13.20 -7.83 -20.23
CA GLN A 90 -13.21 -8.28 -18.83
C GLN A 90 -12.32 -7.41 -17.96
N TYR A 91 -11.11 -7.10 -18.45
CA TYR A 91 -10.17 -6.22 -17.76
C TYR A 91 -10.80 -4.84 -17.47
N TYR A 92 -11.32 -4.15 -18.49
CA TYR A 92 -11.90 -2.81 -18.28
C TYR A 92 -13.13 -2.82 -17.39
N ARG A 93 -13.97 -3.87 -17.47
CA ARG A 93 -15.12 -4.03 -16.57
C ARG A 93 -14.69 -4.25 -15.12
N ALA A 94 -13.72 -5.11 -14.89
CA ALA A 94 -13.16 -5.35 -13.57
C ALA A 94 -12.53 -4.06 -13.00
N GLU A 95 -11.78 -3.35 -13.84
CA GLU A 95 -11.14 -2.08 -13.48
C GLU A 95 -12.18 -1.01 -13.12
N TYR A 96 -13.22 -0.83 -13.93
CA TYR A 96 -14.31 0.10 -13.66
C TYR A 96 -15.02 -0.24 -12.36
N ASN A 97 -15.39 -1.51 -12.16
CA ASN A 97 -16.05 -1.97 -10.94
C ASN A 97 -15.18 -1.76 -9.69
N HIS A 98 -13.87 -2.00 -9.80
CA HIS A 98 -12.92 -1.71 -8.72
C HIS A 98 -12.89 -0.22 -8.42
N MET A 99 -12.77 0.64 -9.44
CA MET A 99 -12.74 2.10 -9.27
C MET A 99 -13.99 2.62 -8.56
N GLN A 100 -15.18 2.17 -8.96
CA GLN A 100 -16.44 2.58 -8.32
C GLN A 100 -16.50 2.16 -6.84
N LYS A 101 -16.14 0.91 -6.53
CA LYS A 101 -16.11 0.40 -5.16
C LYS A 101 -15.03 1.09 -4.32
N PHE A 102 -13.85 1.33 -4.91
CA PHE A 102 -12.74 1.99 -4.26
C PHE A 102 -13.08 3.44 -3.93
N ALA A 103 -13.76 4.17 -4.81
CA ALA A 103 -14.16 5.55 -4.55
C ALA A 103 -15.08 5.67 -3.32
N ILE A 104 -16.07 4.78 -3.20
CA ILE A 104 -16.95 4.71 -2.01
C ILE A 104 -16.11 4.42 -0.76
N TRP A 105 -15.27 3.38 -0.82
CA TRP A 105 -14.41 2.99 0.29
C TRP A 105 -13.41 4.11 0.69
N GLU A 106 -12.85 4.81 -0.29
CA GLU A 106 -11.92 5.92 -0.10
C GLU A 106 -12.59 7.08 0.64
N GLU A 107 -13.84 7.41 0.28
CA GLU A 107 -14.61 8.42 0.98
C GLU A 107 -14.93 8.01 2.43
N GLU A 108 -15.33 6.76 2.64
CA GLU A 108 -15.73 6.23 3.95
C GLU A 108 -14.55 6.00 4.91
N HIS A 109 -13.39 5.58 4.40
CA HIS A 109 -12.29 5.08 5.24
C HIS A 109 -10.97 5.83 5.07
N LEU A 110 -10.51 6.08 3.84
CA LEU A 110 -9.21 6.71 3.61
C LEU A 110 -9.24 8.22 3.85
N THR A 111 -10.30 8.89 3.39
CA THR A 111 -10.49 10.33 3.52
C THR A 111 -10.49 10.78 4.99
N PRO A 112 -11.17 10.11 5.94
CA PRO A 112 -11.04 10.41 7.36
C PRO A 112 -9.60 10.30 7.88
N LEU A 113 -8.86 9.25 7.51
CA LEU A 113 -7.47 9.06 7.95
C LEU A 113 -6.56 10.19 7.44
N VAL A 114 -6.73 10.60 6.17
CA VAL A 114 -5.98 11.70 5.57
C VAL A 114 -6.35 13.04 6.21
N LYS A 115 -7.62 13.26 6.56
CA LYS A 115 -8.06 14.45 7.30
C LYS A 115 -7.42 14.49 8.70
N GLU A 116 -7.37 13.37 9.40
CA GLU A 116 -6.68 13.25 10.70
C GLU A 116 -5.19 13.59 10.57
N LEU A 117 -4.49 12.96 9.61
CA LEU A 117 -3.08 13.22 9.32
C LEU A 117 -2.83 14.72 9.03
N THR A 118 -3.68 15.33 8.21
CA THR A 118 -3.59 16.74 7.85
C THR A 118 -3.85 17.65 9.06
N GLY A 119 -4.80 17.28 9.92
CA GLY A 119 -5.08 17.99 11.18
C GLY A 119 -3.89 17.95 12.14
N MET A 120 -3.25 16.79 12.28
CA MET A 120 -2.03 16.62 13.08
C MET A 120 -0.88 17.48 12.55
N ALA A 121 -0.68 17.49 11.24
CA ALA A 121 0.37 18.26 10.58
C ALA A 121 0.23 19.78 10.81
N LYS A 122 -0.99 20.29 10.84
CA LYS A 122 -1.29 21.73 11.01
C LYS A 122 -1.10 22.25 12.43
N SER A 123 -1.25 21.40 13.45
CA SER A 123 -1.48 21.82 14.83
C SER A 123 -0.25 21.75 15.75
N ASN A 124 0.88 21.22 15.28
CA ASN A 124 1.98 20.83 16.17
C ASN A 124 3.36 21.37 15.76
N PRO A 125 4.29 21.54 16.72
CA PRO A 125 5.61 22.09 16.48
C PRO A 125 6.50 21.13 15.67
N GLN A 126 7.02 21.62 14.55
CA GLN A 126 7.87 20.85 13.62
C GLN A 126 9.22 20.40 14.24
N TYR A 127 9.62 20.95 15.37
CA TYR A 127 10.88 20.67 16.04
C TYR A 127 10.79 19.59 17.13
N ASP A 128 9.60 19.07 17.44
CA ASP A 128 9.43 17.95 18.38
C ASP A 128 9.59 16.61 17.64
N CYS A 129 10.67 15.88 17.94
CA CYS A 129 10.94 14.57 17.35
C CYS A 129 9.84 13.55 17.65
N HIS A 130 9.18 13.64 18.81
CA HIS A 130 8.08 12.77 19.18
C HIS A 130 6.86 13.04 18.29
N PHE A 131 6.58 14.31 17.98
CA PHE A 131 5.57 14.69 17.00
C PHE A 131 5.92 14.17 15.60
N LEU A 132 7.17 14.32 15.14
CA LEU A 132 7.59 13.84 13.81
C LEU A 132 7.37 12.33 13.65
N TYR A 133 7.67 11.53 14.69
CA TYR A 133 7.39 10.10 14.67
C TYR A 133 5.89 9.78 14.65
N LYS A 134 5.06 10.52 15.38
CA LYS A 134 3.59 10.37 15.32
C LYS A 134 3.05 10.67 13.93
N LEU A 135 3.50 11.77 13.33
CA LEU A 135 3.07 12.19 12.00
C LEU A 135 3.49 11.16 10.94
N GLU A 136 4.73 10.71 10.99
CA GLU A 136 5.25 9.68 10.11
C GLU A 136 4.48 8.37 10.27
N ARG A 137 4.20 7.93 11.50
CA ARG A 137 3.38 6.75 11.77
C ARG A 137 2.00 6.87 11.12
N GLN A 138 1.31 7.98 11.34
CA GLN A 138 -0.02 8.19 10.76
C GLN A 138 0.01 8.20 9.23
N LYS A 139 1.06 8.75 8.63
CA LYS A 139 1.30 8.70 7.19
C LYS A 139 1.44 7.25 6.69
N LEU A 140 2.23 6.42 7.39
CA LEU A 140 2.38 5.01 7.02
C LEU A 140 1.06 4.23 7.16
N VAL A 141 0.23 4.54 8.17
CA VAL A 141 -1.11 3.95 8.34
C VAL A 141 -2.03 4.30 7.16
N CYS A 142 -2.06 5.58 6.75
CA CYS A 142 -2.84 6.00 5.57
C CYS A 142 -2.42 5.23 4.32
N MET A 143 -1.12 5.00 4.16
CA MET A 143 -0.60 4.24 3.02
C MET A 143 -0.85 2.76 3.09
N GLU A 144 -0.81 2.16 4.27
CA GLU A 144 -1.17 0.77 4.45
C GLU A 144 -2.63 0.56 4.04
N ALA A 145 -3.52 1.45 4.48
CA ALA A 145 -4.93 1.45 4.11
C ALA A 145 -5.12 1.61 2.59
N TYR A 146 -4.48 2.62 1.99
CA TYR A 146 -4.55 2.85 0.54
C TYR A 146 -4.04 1.63 -0.25
N LEU A 147 -2.82 1.17 0.03
CA LEU A 147 -2.17 0.10 -0.75
C LEU A 147 -2.94 -1.21 -0.64
N SER A 148 -3.44 -1.56 0.55
CA SER A 148 -4.21 -2.79 0.80
C SER A 148 -5.56 -2.84 0.09
N HIS A 149 -6.10 -1.69 -0.35
CA HIS A 149 -7.36 -1.62 -1.09
C HIS A 149 -7.18 -1.20 -2.56
N SER A 150 -5.97 -0.76 -2.92
CA SER A 150 -5.58 -0.42 -4.27
C SER A 150 -5.34 -1.67 -5.13
N ARG A 151 -5.10 -1.44 -6.42
CA ARG A 151 -4.88 -2.48 -7.44
C ARG A 151 -3.61 -3.30 -7.25
N VAL A 152 -2.66 -2.81 -6.45
CA VAL A 152 -1.36 -3.49 -6.25
C VAL A 152 -1.43 -4.57 -5.16
N ALA A 153 -2.51 -4.61 -4.40
CA ALA A 153 -2.75 -5.64 -3.40
C ALA A 153 -3.54 -6.79 -4.00
N ASP A 154 -3.12 -8.02 -3.68
CA ASP A 154 -4.00 -9.19 -3.69
C ASP A 154 -5.26 -8.88 -2.91
N ALA A 155 -6.35 -9.57 -3.18
CA ALA A 155 -7.55 -9.09 -2.55
C ALA A 155 -7.55 -9.41 -1.03
N SER A 156 -6.72 -10.32 -0.48
CA SER A 156 -6.51 -10.37 0.98
C SER A 156 -5.89 -9.09 1.56
N GLY A 157 -5.55 -8.15 0.68
CA GLY A 157 -4.94 -6.86 0.98
C GLY A 157 -3.42 -6.97 1.07
N GLU A 158 -2.82 -8.05 0.56
CA GLU A 158 -1.37 -8.26 0.54
C GLU A 158 -0.77 -7.67 -0.72
N TYR A 159 0.17 -6.74 -0.55
CA TYR A 159 0.96 -6.18 -1.64
C TYR A 159 2.45 -6.40 -1.38
N VAL A 160 3.25 -6.28 -2.45
CA VAL A 160 4.70 -6.41 -2.35
C VAL A 160 5.23 -5.43 -1.32
N GLY A 161 5.75 -5.99 -0.23
CA GLY A 161 6.39 -5.23 0.82
C GLY A 161 5.49 -4.72 1.95
N LYS A 162 4.20 -5.09 1.98
CA LYS A 162 3.34 -4.86 3.16
C LYS A 162 4.00 -5.18 4.49
N LYS A 163 4.74 -6.31 4.55
CA LYS A 163 5.53 -6.71 5.73
C LYS A 163 6.49 -5.62 6.23
N TRP A 164 7.17 -4.90 5.34
CA TRP A 164 8.09 -3.83 5.73
C TRP A 164 7.34 -2.58 6.19
N LEU A 165 6.23 -2.23 5.53
CA LEU A 165 5.42 -1.08 5.95
C LEU A 165 4.81 -1.31 7.33
N VAL A 166 4.17 -2.46 7.54
CA VAL A 166 3.58 -2.86 8.84
C VAL A 166 4.65 -2.95 9.91
N LEU A 167 5.84 -3.47 9.60
CA LEU A 167 6.96 -3.48 10.53
C LEU A 167 7.40 -2.05 10.91
N CYS A 168 7.46 -1.11 9.96
CA CYS A 168 7.74 0.29 10.26
C CYS A 168 6.69 0.93 11.18
N ILE A 169 5.40 0.69 10.94
CA ILE A 169 4.31 1.16 11.81
C ILE A 169 4.50 0.63 13.23
N ASN A 170 4.71 -0.68 13.37
CA ASN A 170 4.93 -1.32 14.67
C ASN A 170 6.19 -0.79 15.38
N LEU A 171 7.27 -0.54 14.64
CA LEU A 171 8.50 0.04 15.21
C LEU A 171 8.25 1.46 15.72
N LEU A 172 7.48 2.26 14.98
CA LEU A 172 7.09 3.60 15.43
C LEU A 172 6.20 3.55 16.67
N ASP A 173 5.29 2.58 16.77
CA ASP A 173 4.52 2.35 18.00
C ASP A 173 5.43 2.09 19.20
N TYR A 174 6.43 1.20 19.07
CA TYR A 174 7.40 0.97 20.15
C TYR A 174 8.23 2.20 20.52
N ILE A 175 8.59 3.04 19.54
CA ILE A 175 9.34 4.28 19.77
C ILE A 175 8.47 5.29 20.52
N LEU A 176 7.19 5.42 20.14
CA LEU A 176 6.23 6.33 20.74
C LEU A 176 5.79 5.89 22.15
N GLU A 177 5.61 4.58 22.35
CA GLU A 177 5.21 3.94 23.60
C GLU A 177 6.41 3.53 24.48
N TYR A 178 7.53 4.27 24.41
CA TYR A 178 8.76 3.89 25.12
C TYR A 178 8.57 3.59 26.62
N LYS A 179 7.56 4.20 27.24
CA LYS A 179 7.21 4.01 28.65
C LYS A 179 6.61 2.62 28.93
N GLU A 180 6.07 1.93 27.94
CA GLU A 180 5.34 0.66 28.10
C GLU A 180 6.23 -0.57 27.90
N ILE A 181 7.46 -0.41 27.40
CA ILE A 181 8.40 -1.53 27.21
C ILE A 181 8.60 -2.31 28.53
N ILE A 182 8.26 -3.60 28.52
CA ILE A 182 8.19 -4.44 29.71
C ILE A 182 9.54 -5.07 30.07
N LYS A 183 9.70 -5.40 31.36
CA LYS A 183 10.92 -6.04 31.90
C LYS A 183 11.35 -7.32 31.15
N ALA A 184 10.40 -8.10 30.64
CA ALA A 184 10.70 -9.32 29.89
C ALA A 184 11.41 -9.03 28.55
N GLN A 185 10.99 -7.98 27.83
CA GLN A 185 11.63 -7.53 26.59
C GLN A 185 13.05 -7.07 26.86
N ILE A 186 13.26 -6.27 27.91
CA ILE A 186 14.59 -5.77 28.32
C ILE A 186 15.52 -6.93 28.69
N LYS A 187 15.02 -7.97 29.36
CA LYS A 187 15.82 -9.16 29.71
C LYS A 187 16.26 -9.98 28.49
N ARG A 188 15.46 -10.03 27.43
CA ARG A 188 15.75 -10.79 26.20
C ARG A 188 16.55 -9.99 25.17
N MET A 189 16.80 -8.71 25.46
CA MET A 189 17.50 -7.81 24.55
C MET A 189 18.96 -8.23 24.33
N ASN A 190 19.35 -8.35 23.06
CA ASN A 190 20.74 -8.62 22.67
C ASN A 190 21.58 -7.34 22.77
N LEU A 191 22.64 -7.31 23.60
CA LEU A 191 23.50 -6.13 23.80
C LEU A 191 24.67 -6.02 22.81
N ARG A 192 24.76 -6.90 21.81
CA ARG A 192 25.80 -6.83 20.77
C ARG A 192 25.55 -5.64 19.84
N ASN A 193 26.62 -5.11 19.25
CA ASN A 193 26.58 -4.07 18.21
C ASN A 193 25.86 -2.76 18.63
N LEU A 194 25.95 -2.41 19.91
CA LEU A 194 25.42 -1.14 20.44
C LEU A 194 26.32 0.07 20.18
N HIS A 195 27.49 -0.14 19.59
CA HIS A 195 28.45 0.94 19.35
C HIS A 195 27.87 1.96 18.37
N GLY A 196 27.97 3.24 18.73
CA GLY A 196 27.40 4.36 17.97
C GLY A 196 25.87 4.48 18.02
N LEU A 197 25.17 3.55 18.70
CA LEU A 197 23.71 3.55 18.80
C LEU A 197 23.21 4.17 20.12
N VAL A 198 23.92 3.86 21.21
CA VAL A 198 23.66 4.36 22.56
C VAL A 198 25.02 4.78 23.12
N ASP A 199 25.04 5.82 23.95
CA ASP A 199 26.28 6.26 24.59
C ASP A 199 26.87 5.17 25.51
N ALA A 200 28.20 5.18 25.64
CA ALA A 200 28.91 4.16 26.39
C ALA A 200 28.54 4.16 27.89
N TYR A 201 28.16 5.33 28.43
CA TYR A 201 27.79 5.48 29.84
C TYR A 201 26.47 4.74 30.13
N THR A 202 25.43 4.95 29.33
CA THR A 202 24.14 4.25 29.44
C THR A 202 24.30 2.73 29.36
N ILE A 203 25.16 2.24 28.47
CA ILE A 203 25.46 0.80 28.35
C ILE A 203 26.14 0.29 29.62
N GLN A 204 27.10 1.04 30.17
CA GLN A 204 27.79 0.66 31.40
C GLN A 204 26.86 0.66 32.61
N GLN A 205 26.00 1.66 32.75
CA GLN A 205 25.01 1.72 33.83
C GLN A 205 24.06 0.54 33.77
N PHE A 206 23.50 0.25 32.59
CA PHE A 206 22.63 -0.91 32.40
C PHE A 206 23.27 -2.25 32.81
N LYS A 207 24.57 -2.42 32.52
CA LYS A 207 25.33 -3.62 32.91
C LYS A 207 25.54 -3.72 34.42
N LYS A 208 25.89 -2.60 35.08
CA LYS A 208 26.17 -2.54 36.53
C LYS A 208 24.91 -2.69 37.38
N GLU A 209 23.82 -2.08 36.95
CA GLU A 209 22.58 -2.03 37.72
C GLU A 209 21.92 -3.40 37.88
N LYS A 210 21.22 -3.60 39.00
CA LYS A 210 20.47 -4.81 39.30
C LYS A 210 18.96 -4.51 39.30
N TYR A 211 18.16 -5.52 38.99
CA TYR A 211 16.71 -5.38 39.11
C TYR A 211 16.31 -5.29 40.59
N ALA A 212 15.72 -4.17 40.98
CA ALA A 212 15.13 -4.03 42.31
C ALA A 212 13.90 -4.95 42.47
N LYS A 213 13.68 -5.48 43.68
CA LYS A 213 12.55 -6.38 43.99
C LYS A 213 11.20 -5.66 44.10
N LYS A 214 11.17 -4.34 44.38
CA LYS A 214 9.94 -3.60 44.70
C LYS A 214 9.68 -2.30 43.91
N ASP A 215 10.55 -1.88 42.99
CA ASP A 215 10.35 -0.59 42.33
C ASP A 215 9.67 -0.66 40.97
N ARG A 216 8.67 0.22 40.79
CA ARG A 216 8.13 0.62 39.47
C ARG A 216 9.16 1.42 38.66
N GLN A 217 10.15 2.03 39.31
CA GLN A 217 11.24 2.84 38.72
C GLN A 217 12.63 2.22 38.94
N CYS A 218 12.81 0.97 38.52
CA CYS A 218 14.14 0.37 38.53
C CYS A 218 15.05 1.04 37.46
N MET A 219 16.21 1.58 37.85
CA MET A 219 17.17 2.21 36.91
C MET A 219 17.57 1.28 35.76
N LYS A 220 17.70 -0.03 36.03
CA LYS A 220 17.99 -1.02 34.97
C LYS A 220 16.88 -1.07 33.93
N THR A 221 15.65 -0.84 34.35
CA THR A 221 14.49 -0.73 33.46
C THR A 221 14.55 0.57 32.68
N PHE A 222 14.91 1.69 33.31
CA PHE A 222 15.07 2.98 32.64
C PHE A 222 16.11 2.93 31.51
N HIS A 223 17.35 2.55 31.81
CA HIS A 223 18.39 2.41 30.79
C HIS A 223 18.06 1.31 29.77
N GLY A 224 17.40 0.24 30.21
CA GLY A 224 16.93 -0.83 29.33
C GLY A 224 15.92 -0.36 28.28
N LYS A 225 14.98 0.51 28.67
CA LYS A 225 13.99 1.12 27.77
C LYS A 225 14.68 2.00 26.74
N ASP A 226 15.60 2.86 27.16
CA ASP A 226 16.34 3.74 26.25
C ASP A 226 17.13 2.94 25.19
N ILE A 227 17.89 1.93 25.60
CA ILE A 227 18.62 1.05 24.67
C ILE A 227 17.66 0.36 23.68
N TYR A 228 16.47 -0.05 24.15
CA TYR A 228 15.49 -0.73 23.32
C TYR A 228 14.91 0.22 22.25
N VAL A 229 14.52 1.44 22.64
CA VAL A 229 14.04 2.47 21.71
C VAL A 229 15.07 2.77 20.64
N ARG A 230 16.34 3.00 21.01
CA ARG A 230 17.40 3.28 20.03
C ARG A 230 17.56 2.16 19.01
N LYS A 231 17.44 0.90 19.43
CA LYS A 231 17.44 -0.24 18.49
C LYS A 231 16.27 -0.22 17.52
N MET A 232 15.08 0.08 18.01
CA MET A 232 13.89 0.18 17.17
C MET A 232 14.03 1.33 16.17
N GLU A 233 14.53 2.49 16.61
CA GLU A 233 14.84 3.64 15.74
C GLU A 233 15.84 3.26 14.64
N ARG A 234 16.97 2.63 15.00
CA ARG A 234 17.97 2.21 14.00
C ARG A 234 17.40 1.19 13.01
N LEU A 235 16.64 0.21 13.48
CA LEU A 235 16.01 -0.76 12.60
C LEU A 235 14.99 -0.09 11.66
N TYR A 236 14.18 0.81 12.20
CA TYR A 236 13.23 1.62 11.43
C TYR A 236 13.95 2.39 10.32
N HIS A 237 15.01 3.14 10.64
CA HIS A 237 15.77 3.90 9.64
C HIS A 237 16.43 3.01 8.58
N LEU A 238 16.95 1.84 8.96
CA LEU A 238 17.52 0.89 8.00
C LEU A 238 16.46 0.35 7.04
N ILE A 239 15.29 -0.04 7.54
CA ILE A 239 14.18 -0.50 6.69
C ILE A 239 13.72 0.65 5.79
N ARG A 240 13.56 1.86 6.33
CA ARG A 240 13.15 3.03 5.56
C ARG A 240 14.11 3.30 4.40
N LEU A 241 15.42 3.28 4.68
CA LEU A 241 16.47 3.57 3.71
C LEU A 241 16.65 2.47 2.64
N TYR A 242 16.56 1.20 3.01
CA TYR A 242 16.94 0.09 2.12
C TYR A 242 15.77 -0.71 1.55
N LYS A 243 14.61 -0.71 2.21
CA LYS A 243 13.45 -1.53 1.81
C LYS A 243 12.28 -0.72 1.32
N THR A 244 12.14 0.53 1.75
CA THR A 244 11.03 1.38 1.29
C THR A 244 11.43 2.49 0.33
N ARG A 245 12.74 2.70 0.07
CA ARG A 245 13.24 3.84 -0.73
C ARG A 245 12.51 4.04 -2.06
N PHE A 246 12.27 2.96 -2.80
CA PHE A 246 11.66 2.99 -4.14
C PHE A 246 10.12 3.04 -4.13
N TRP A 247 9.47 3.12 -2.97
CA TRP A 247 8.00 3.16 -2.92
C TRP A 247 7.45 4.59 -2.80
N TRP A 248 8.34 5.56 -2.70
CA TRP A 248 8.02 6.96 -2.42
C TRP A 248 8.37 7.90 -3.58
N GLU A 249 9.19 7.44 -4.52
CA GLU A 249 9.46 8.08 -5.82
C GLU A 249 8.41 7.61 -6.84
#